data_AF-A0A923ZGQ5-F1
#
_entry.id   AF-A0A923ZGQ5-F1
#
_cell.length_a   1.000
_cell.length_b   1.000
_cell.length_c   1.000
_cell.angle_alpha   90.00
_cell.angle_beta   90.00
_cell.angle_gamma   90.00
#
_symmetry.space_group_name_H-M   'P 1'
#
loop_
_entity.id
_entity.type
_entity.pdbx_description
1 polymer ?
#
loop_
_entity_poly.entity_id
_entity_poly.type
_entity_poly.pdbx_seq_one_letter_code
_entity_poly.pdbx_strand_id
1 'polypeptide(L)' 'MNEGRIWLYVRPTVGIPLFFIAFVLAALAVHASILNNTTWFAAYWQGAAPVAKTASVTPTVAPAAS' A
#
# COMPACT_ATOMS: atom_id res chain seq x y z
N MET A 1 19.15 -8.05 -21.38
CA MET A 1 19.85 -7.28 -20.33
C MET A 1 21.14 -6.75 -20.95
N ASN A 2 21.08 -5.61 -21.65
CA ASN A 2 22.23 -5.11 -22.43
C ASN A 2 22.98 -3.98 -21.70
N GLU A 3 22.51 -3.59 -20.51
CA GLU A 3 22.94 -2.38 -19.79
C GLU A 3 23.95 -2.63 -18.67
N GLY A 4 24.72 -3.72 -18.73
CA GLY A 4 25.78 -3.99 -17.73
C GLY A 4 26.88 -2.92 -17.68
N ARG A 5 26.97 -2.08 -18.72
CA ARG A 5 27.95 -0.99 -18.85
C ARG A 5 27.75 0.15 -17.86
N ILE A 6 26.60 0.22 -17.16
CA ILE A 6 26.36 1.26 -16.14
C ILE A 6 27.40 1.24 -15.01
N TRP A 7 27.94 0.06 -14.68
CA TRP A 7 28.95 -0.09 -13.63
C TRP A 7 30.36 0.39 -14.02
N LEU A 8 30.56 0.79 -15.28
CA LEU A 8 31.77 1.49 -15.71
C LEU A 8 31.74 2.98 -15.34
N TYR A 9 30.55 3.55 -15.14
CA TYR A 9 30.35 4.96 -14.82
C TYR A 9 29.91 5.19 -13.36
N VAL A 10 29.29 4.17 -12.75
CA VAL A 10 28.85 4.18 -11.35
C VAL A 10 29.57 3.07 -10.60
N ARG A 11 30.16 3.39 -9.45
CA ARG A 11 30.84 2.38 -8.61
C ARG A 11 29.83 1.37 -8.05
N PRO A 12 29.98 0.06 -8.31
CA PRO A 12 29.01 -0.96 -7.87
C PRO A 12 28.83 -1.03 -6.36
N THR A 13 29.92 -0.85 -5.60
CA THR A 13 29.91 -0.88 -4.13
C THR A 13 29.04 0.22 -3.50
N VAL A 14 28.74 1.32 -4.22
CA VAL A 14 27.87 2.39 -3.73
C VAL A 14 26.51 2.37 -4.43
N GLY A 15 26.50 2.18 -5.75
CA GLY A 15 25.26 2.21 -6.53
C GLY A 15 24.33 1.04 -6.25
N ILE A 16 24.86 -0.18 -6.05
CA ILE A 16 24.02 -1.35 -5.74
C ILE A 16 23.37 -1.19 -4.35
N PRO A 17 24.10 -0.89 -3.26
CA PRO A 17 23.47 -0.68 -1.96
C PRO A 17 22.45 0.46 -1.97
N LEU A 18 22.77 1.58 -2.63
CA LEU A 18 21.86 2.73 -2.72
C LEU A 18 20.56 2.36 -3.45
N PHE A 19 20.65 1.61 -4.55
CA PHE A 19 19.48 1.14 -5.30
C PHE A 19 18.57 0.28 -4.42
N PHE A 20 19.13 -0.69 -3.69
CA PHE A 20 18.33 -1.54 -2.82
C PHE A 20 17.72 -0.77 -1.64
N ILE A 21 18.43 0.21 -1.07
CA ILE A 21 17.88 1.07 -0.02
C ILE A 21 16.68 1.87 -0.55
N ALA A 22 16.84 2.52 -1.71
CA ALA A 22 15.74 3.27 -2.34
C ALA A 22 14.55 2.35 -2.65
N PHE A 23 14.82 1.15 -3.15
CA PHE A 23 13.79 0.16 -3.44
C PHE A 23 13.03 -0.29 -2.18
N VAL A 24 13.73 -0.58 -1.09
CA VAL A 24 13.12 -0.95 0.19
C VAL A 24 12.25 0.19 0.74
N LEU A 25 12.74 1.43 0.70
CA LEU A 25 11.98 2.59 1.15
C LEU A 25 10.71 2.79 0.30
N ALA A 26 10.82 2.67 -1.01
CA ALA A 26 9.66 2.76 -1.91
C ALA A 26 8.65 1.65 -1.64
N ALA A 27 9.12 0.40 -1.45
CA ALA A 27 8.25 -0.73 -1.14
C ALA A 27 7.50 -0.51 0.19
N LEU A 28 8.19 -0.10 1.24
CA LEU A 28 7.56 0.18 2.54
C LEU A 28 6.58 1.35 2.46
N ALA A 29 6.90 2.40 1.71
CA ALA A 29 6.00 3.54 1.52
C ALA A 29 4.70 3.12 0.83
N VAL A 30 4.77 2.28 -0.22
CA VAL A 30 3.58 1.75 -0.90
C VAL A 30 2.75 0.88 0.04
N HIS A 31 3.38 0.01 0.83
CA HIS A 31 2.65 -0.81 1.81
C HIS A 31 1.97 0.03 2.88
N ALA A 32 2.65 1.06 3.41
CA ALA A 32 2.06 2.00 4.36
C ALA A 32 0.88 2.77 3.75
N SER A 33 0.99 3.17 2.48
CA SER A 33 -0.10 3.81 1.75
C SER A 33 -1.31 2.89 1.59
N ILE A 34 -1.09 1.63 1.25
CA ILE A 34 -2.17 0.63 1.11
C ILE A 34 -2.83 0.37 2.46
N LEU A 35 -2.05 0.21 3.53
CA LEU A 35 -2.57 0.01 4.89
C LEU A 35 -3.47 1.17 5.35
N ASN A 36 -3.10 2.41 5.03
CA ASN A 36 -3.84 3.59 5.50
C ASN A 36 -5.01 4.01 4.61
N ASN A 37 -5.00 3.65 3.32
CA ASN A 37 -6.01 4.12 2.36
C ASN A 37 -6.97 3.01 1.89
N THR A 38 -6.78 1.76 2.36
CA THR A 38 -7.64 0.64 1.96
C THR A 38 -8.15 -0.13 3.17
N THR A 39 -9.37 -0.66 3.09
CA THR A 39 -10.01 -1.39 4.19
C THR A 39 -9.64 -2.88 4.19
N TRP A 40 -9.29 -3.44 3.04
CA TRP A 40 -9.01 -4.86 2.89
C TRP A 40 -7.69 -5.27 3.56
N PHE A 41 -6.67 -4.41 3.59
CA PHE A 41 -5.37 -4.75 4.15
C PHE A 41 -5.43 -4.84 5.68
N ALA A 42 -6.16 -3.93 6.32
CA ALA A 42 -6.46 -4.02 7.74
C ALA A 42 -7.32 -5.26 8.07
N ALA A 43 -8.35 -5.56 7.26
CA ALA A 43 -9.16 -6.75 7.42
C ALA A 43 -8.35 -8.05 7.27
N TYR A 44 -7.37 -8.09 6.37
CA TYR A 44 -6.44 -9.21 6.22
C TYR A 44 -5.60 -9.43 7.49
N TRP A 45 -5.06 -8.36 8.09
CA TRP A 45 -4.30 -8.44 9.33
C TRP A 45 -5.13 -8.77 10.57
N GLN A 46 -6.41 -8.38 10.61
CA GLN A 46 -7.31 -8.73 11.71
C GLN A 46 -7.63 -10.24 11.76
N GLY A 47 -7.30 -11.00 10.70
CA GLY A 47 -7.64 -12.40 10.57
C GLY A 47 -9.15 -12.64 10.49
N ALA A 48 -9.61 -13.88 10.63
CA ALA A 48 -11.04 -14.23 10.64
C ALA A 48 -11.81 -13.71 11.87
N ALA A 49 -11.36 -12.61 12.49
CA ALA A 49 -12.12 -11.89 13.50
C ALA A 49 -13.47 -11.46 12.89
N PRO A 50 -14.60 -11.72 13.58
CA PRO A 50 -15.91 -11.38 13.05
C PRO A 50 -15.94 -9.87 12.81
N VAL A 51 -16.06 -9.48 11.54
CA VAL A 51 -16.26 -8.09 11.13
C VAL A 51 -17.49 -7.61 11.90
N ALA A 52 -17.28 -6.80 12.94
CA ALA A 52 -18.35 -6.08 13.57
C ALA A 52 -18.94 -5.22 12.44
N LYS A 53 -20.08 -5.67 11.92
CA LYS A 53 -20.81 -5.08 10.82
C LYS A 53 -21.12 -3.65 11.26
N THR A 54 -20.31 -2.68 10.88
CA THR A 54 -20.64 -1.27 11.02
C THR A 54 -21.93 -1.12 10.25
N ALA A 55 -23.02 -0.93 11.00
CA ALA A 55 -24.35 -0.73 10.47
C ALA A 55 -24.25 0.37 9.42
N SER A 56 -24.42 -0.03 8.15
CA SER A 56 -24.71 0.90 7.08
C SER A 56 -25.90 1.72 7.55
N VAL A 57 -25.67 3.00 7.83
CA VAL A 57 -26.72 3.98 8.02
C VAL A 57 -27.52 3.98 6.74
N THR A 58 -28.66 3.29 6.76
CA THR A 58 -29.70 3.42 5.75
C THR A 58 -30.04 4.91 5.69
N PRO A 59 -29.87 5.61 4.55
CA PRO A 59 -30.60 6.85 4.39
C PRO A 59 -32.07 6.45 4.37
N THR A 60 -32.75 6.64 5.51
CA THR A 60 -34.20 6.54 5.61
C THR A 60 -34.77 7.51 4.57
N VAL A 61 -35.19 6.96 3.44
CA VAL A 61 -36.14 7.61 2.54
C VAL A 61 -37.37 7.94 3.38
N ALA A 62 -37.55 9.21 3.71
CA ALA A 62 -38.81 9.73 4.21
C ALA A 62 -39.71 10.00 3.00
N PRO A 63 -40.84 9.30 2.82
CA PRO A 63 -41.90 9.81 1.97
C PRO A 63 -42.68 10.83 2.80
N ALA A 64 -42.59 12.11 2.44
CA ALA A 64 -43.51 13.13 2.96
C ALA A 64 -43.95 14.02 1.81
N ALA A 65 -45.24 13.92 1.54
CA ALA A 65 -46.00 14.56 0.48
C ALA A 65 -46.28 16.05 0.75
N SER A 66 -46.43 16.81 -0.34
CA SER A 66 -47.58 17.70 -0.61
C SER A 66 -47.49 18.19 -2.06
#